data_AF-A0A9Q9XZ33-F1
#
_entry.id   AF-A0A9Q9XZ33-F1
#
_cell.length_a   1.000
_cell.length_b   1.000
_cell.length_c   1.000
_cell.angle_alpha   90.00
_cell.angle_beta   90.00
_cell.angle_gamma   90.00
#
_symmetry.space_group_name_H-M   'P 1'
#
loop_
_entity.id
_entity.type
_entity.pdbx_description
1 polymer ?
#
loop_
_entity_poly.entity_id
_entity_poly.type
_entity_poly.pdbx_seq_one_letter_code
_entity_poly.pdbx_strand_id
1 'polypeptide(L)'
;MPSIYIFIILVSLPLNGLAMVTFTCRIREKKPAVIYMSHLACVDLLFILLLPLKIHYELNASNWVFGEAACRLLSAAHYGNMYC
;
A
#
# COMPACT_ATOMS: atom_id res chain seq x y z
N MET A 1 -2.97 -13.99 -10.09
CA MET A 1 -4.24 -13.45 -10.64
C MET A 1 -4.24 -11.92 -10.52
N PRO A 2 -3.82 -11.18 -11.56
CA PRO A 2 -3.68 -9.72 -11.52
C PRO A 2 -5.01 -8.99 -11.28
N SER A 3 -6.15 -9.58 -11.64
CA SER A 3 -7.49 -8.99 -11.46
C SER A 3 -7.83 -8.65 -10.00
N ILE A 4 -7.39 -9.48 -9.05
CA ILE A 4 -7.60 -9.23 -7.61
C ILE A 4 -6.81 -8.00 -7.16
N TYR A 5 -5.57 -7.84 -7.64
CA TYR A 5 -4.73 -6.70 -7.32
C TYR A 5 -5.29 -5.40 -7.88
N ILE A 6 -5.87 -5.41 -9.08
CA ILE A 6 -6.56 -4.25 -9.65
C ILE A 6 -7.76 -3.84 -8.80
N PHE A 7 -8.56 -4.81 -8.33
CA PHE A 7 -9.68 -4.52 -7.44
C PHE A 7 -9.22 -3.90 -6.11
N ILE A 8 -8.16 -4.44 -5.51
CA ILE A 8 -7.56 -3.88 -4.28
C ILE A 8 -7.11 -2.44 -4.51
N ILE A 9 -6.44 -2.13 -5.63
CA ILE A 9 -6.03 -0.76 -5.96
C ILE A 9 -7.26 0.15 -6.08
N LEU A 10 -8.30 -0.27 -6.80
CA LEU A 10 -9.50 0.53 -7.04
C LEU A 10 -10.27 0.89 -5.76
N VAL A 11 -10.32 -0.02 -4.79
CA VAL A 11 -11.04 0.20 -3.52
C VAL A 11 -10.15 0.89 -2.49
N SER A 12 -8.92 0.40 -2.31
CA SER A 12 -8.06 0.86 -1.22
C SER A 12 -7.47 2.25 -1.49
N LEU A 13 -7.24 2.63 -2.74
CA LEU A 13 -6.67 3.94 -3.09
C LEU A 13 -7.61 5.10 -2.69
N PRO A 14 -8.90 5.14 -3.11
CA PRO A 14 -9.80 6.21 -2.69
C PRO A 14 -10.06 6.18 -1.19
N LEU A 15 -10.21 4.99 -0.59
CA LEU A 15 -10.56 4.87 0.83
C LEU A 15 -9.42 5.37 1.73
N ASN A 16 -8.19 4.88 1.52
CA ASN A 16 -7.03 5.30 2.30
C ASN A 16 -6.56 6.72 1.94
N GLY A 17 -6.74 7.15 0.68
CA GLY A 17 -6.50 8.54 0.28
C GLY A 17 -7.41 9.53 1.01
N LEU A 18 -8.72 9.25 1.06
CA LEU A 18 -9.68 10.07 1.80
C LEU A 18 -9.38 10.06 3.31
N ALA A 19 -9.03 8.90 3.87
CA ALA A 19 -8.64 8.79 5.28
C ALA A 19 -7.41 9.65 5.59
N MET A 20 -6.35 9.54 4.77
CA MET A 20 -5.13 10.32 4.95
C MET A 20 -5.38 11.82 4.83
N VAL A 21 -6.16 12.27 3.84
CA VAL A 21 -6.55 13.69 3.71
C VAL A 21 -7.37 14.15 4.93
N THR A 22 -8.29 13.33 5.42
CA THR A 22 -9.12 13.68 6.59
C THR A 22 -8.26 13.80 7.85
N PHE A 23 -7.39 12.82 8.11
CA PHE A 23 -6.52 12.83 9.29
C PHE A 23 -5.46 13.94 9.24
N THR A 24 -5.00 14.32 8.04
CA THR A 24 -3.94 15.32 7.88
C THR A 24 -4.48 16.75 7.80
N CYS A 25 -5.59 16.96 7.07
CA CYS A 25 -6.11 18.29 6.76
C CYS A 25 -7.37 18.67 7.52
N ARG A 26 -8.18 17.71 7.99
CA ARG A 26 -9.47 17.99 8.66
C ARG A 26 -9.38 17.88 10.18
N ILE A 27 -8.59 16.94 10.70
CA ILE A 27 -8.42 16.76 12.14
C ILE A 27 -7.29 17.65 12.66
N ARG A 28 -7.65 18.72 13.37
CA ARG A 28 -6.68 19.64 14.01
C ARG A 28 -6.09 19.06 15.32
N GLU A 29 -6.90 18.32 16.07
CA GLU A 29 -6.50 17.69 17.34
C GLU A 29 -5.93 16.28 17.11
N LYS A 30 -4.60 16.16 17.11
CA LYS A 30 -3.92 14.89 16.85
C LYS A 30 -3.87 14.01 18.11
N LYS A 31 -4.98 13.34 18.38
CA LYS A 31 -5.03 12.26 19.39
C LYS A 31 -4.14 11.08 18.94
N PRO A 32 -3.61 10.27 19.87
CA PRO A 32 -2.77 9.10 19.53
C PRO A 32 -3.42 8.15 18.52
N ALA A 33 -4.74 7.97 18.62
CA ALA A 33 -5.52 7.17 17.67
C ALA A 33 -5.45 7.71 16.23
N VAL A 34 -5.52 9.03 16.04
CA VAL A 34 -5.47 9.66 14.71
C VAL A 34 -4.08 9.53 14.10
N ILE A 35 -3.03 9.63 14.93
CA ILE A 35 -1.65 9.41 14.51
C ILE A 35 -1.49 7.96 14.02
N TYR A 36 -1.92 6.99 14.82
CA TYR A 36 -1.85 5.57 14.45
C TYR A 36 -2.63 5.27 13.16
N MET A 37 -3.86 5.76 13.03
CA MET A 37 -4.66 5.58 11.82
C MET A 37 -4.03 6.26 10.59
N SER A 38 -3.36 7.39 10.75
CA SER A 38 -2.65 8.06 9.65
C SER A 38 -1.43 7.27 9.17
N HIS A 39 -0.68 6.65 10.10
CA HIS A 39 0.42 5.75 9.74
C HIS A 39 -0.11 4.52 9.02
N LEU A 40 -1.22 3.95 9.48
CA LEU A 40 -1.86 2.80 8.83
C LEU A 40 -2.29 3.15 7.39
N ALA A 41 -2.97 4.28 7.19
CA ALA A 41 -3.35 4.74 5.85
C ALA A 41 -2.13 4.99 4.93
N CYS A 42 -1.02 5.47 5.49
CA CYS A 42 0.23 5.65 4.75
C CYS A 42 0.82 4.31 4.30
N VAL A 43 0.84 3.30 5.18
CA VAL A 43 1.32 1.94 4.86
C VAL A 43 0.47 1.31 3.77
N ASP A 44 -0.86 1.46 3.82
CA ASP A 44 -1.77 0.96 2.79
C ASP A 44 -1.52 1.63 1.43
N LEU A 45 -1.35 2.96 1.39
CA LEU A 45 -1.02 3.67 0.15
C LEU A 45 0.34 3.24 -0.41
N LEU A 46 1.32 2.97 0.46
CA LEU A 46 2.64 2.48 0.06
C LEU A 46 2.53 1.05 -0.52
N PHE A 47 1.70 0.19 0.07
CA PHE A 47 1.43 -1.15 -0.44
C PHE A 47 0.74 -1.10 -1.82
N ILE A 48 -0.24 -0.21 -1.99
CA ILE A 48 -0.92 0.06 -3.28
C ILE A 48 0.08 0.50 -4.35
N LEU A 49 1.10 1.28 -3.99
CA LEU A 49 2.16 1.68 -4.93
C LEU A 49 3.07 0.51 -5.35
N LEU A 50 3.20 -0.51 -4.51
CA LEU A 50 4.01 -1.71 -4.76
C LEU A 50 3.26 -2.79 -5.56
N LEU A 51 1.92 -2.79 -5.51
CA LEU A 51 1.07 -3.72 -6.26
C LEU A 51 1.30 -3.71 -7.78
N PRO A 52 1.45 -2.57 -8.47
CA PRO A 52 1.82 -2.51 -9.88
C PRO A 52 3.14 -3.21 -10.20
N LEU A 53 4.15 -3.09 -9.33
CA LEU A 53 5.44 -3.78 -9.51
C LEU A 53 5.24 -5.30 -9.45
N LYS A 54 4.37 -5.77 -8.54
CA LYS A 54 4.00 -7.19 -8.45
C LYS A 54 3.25 -7.67 -9.70
N ILE A 55 2.31 -6.87 -10.22
CA ILE A 55 1.61 -7.21 -11.48
C ILE A 55 2.61 -7.31 -12.64
N HIS A 56 3.54 -6.35 -12.75
CA HIS A 56 4.58 -6.39 -13.77
C HIS A 56 5.47 -7.64 -13.62
N TYR A 57 5.86 -8.01 -12.40
CA TYR A 57 6.65 -9.21 -12.14
C TYR A 57 5.94 -10.49 -12.64
N GLU A 58 4.65 -10.63 -12.34
CA GLU A 58 3.84 -11.77 -12.78
C GLU A 58 3.67 -11.80 -14.31
N LEU A 59 3.51 -10.63 -14.94
CA LEU A 59 3.41 -10.52 -16.40
C LEU A 59 4.75 -10.77 -17.11
N ASN A 60 5.87 -10.45 -16.46
CA ASN A 60 7.22 -10.60 -17.00
C ASN A 60 7.82 -11.99 -16.70
N ALA A 61 6.97 -13.04 -16.66
CA ALA A 61 7.37 -14.42 -16.39
C ALA A 61 8.23 -14.57 -15.11
N SER A 62 7.87 -13.85 -14.04
CA SER A 62 8.57 -13.88 -12.75
C SER A 62 10.01 -13.37 -12.81
N ASN A 63 10.32 -12.48 -13.76
CA ASN A 63 11.61 -11.82 -13.87
C ASN A 63 11.55 -10.41 -13.25
N TRP A 64 12.29 -10.22 -12.15
CA TRP A 64 12.33 -8.98 -11.38
C TRP A 64 13.44 -8.03 -11.86
N VAL A 65 13.05 -6.85 -12.34
CA VAL A 65 13.98 -5.87 -12.96
C VAL A 65 14.15 -4.56 -12.17
N PHE A 66 13.40 -4.36 -11.09
CA PHE A 66 13.38 -3.10 -10.32
C PHE A 66 14.46 -3.01 -9.23
N GLY A 67 15.41 -3.96 -9.19
CA GLY A 67 16.51 -4.00 -8.23
C GLY A 67 16.16 -4.58 -6.85
N GLU A 68 17.17 -4.87 -6.04
CA GLU A 68 17.02 -5.63 -4.79
C GLU A 68 16.24 -4.88 -3.71
N ALA A 69 16.43 -3.56 -3.58
CA ALA A 69 15.74 -2.75 -2.59
C ALA A 69 14.22 -2.81 -2.75
N ALA A 70 13.72 -2.68 -3.98
CA ALA A 70 12.30 -2.76 -4.28
C ALA A 70 11.75 -4.19 -4.07
N CYS A 71 12.56 -5.22 -4.32
CA CYS A 71 12.18 -6.62 -4.04
C CYS A 71 11.98 -6.86 -2.54
N ARG A 72 12.92 -6.37 -1.71
CA ARG A 72 12.83 -6.45 -0.25
C ARG A 72 11.63 -5.67 0.27
N LEU A 73 11.38 -4.48 -0.28
CA LEU A 73 10.24 -3.66 0.12
C LEU A 73 8.90 -4.32 -0.24
N LEU A 74 8.77 -4.88 -1.45
CA LEU A 74 7.58 -5.62 -1.87
C LEU A 74 7.34 -6.85 -0.98
N SER A 75 8.40 -7.58 -0.67
CA SER A 75 8.34 -8.75 0.22
C SER A 75 7.90 -8.34 1.62
N ALA A 76 8.57 -7.34 2.21
CA ALA A 76 8.24 -6.83 3.54
C ALA A 76 6.80 -6.32 3.62
N ALA A 77 6.32 -5.61 2.61
CA ALA A 77 4.95 -5.10 2.58
C ALA A 77 3.92 -6.24 2.42
N HIS A 78 4.22 -7.29 1.64
CA HIS A 78 3.34 -8.44 1.50
C HIS A 78 3.25 -9.26 2.80
N TYR A 79 4.39 -9.52 3.44
CA TYR A 79 4.43 -10.20 4.75
C TYR A 79 3.79 -9.35 5.85
N GLY A 80 4.04 -8.04 5.87
CA GLY A 80 3.41 -7.13 6.81
C GLY A 80 1.89 -7.13 6.70
N ASN A 81 1.34 -7.16 5.48
CA ASN A 81 -0.11 -7.19 5.28
C ASN A 81 -0.76 -8.56 5.61
N MET A 82 -0.01 -9.67 5.49
CA MET A 82 -0.53 -11.01 5.74
C MET A 82 -0.50 -11.43 7.21
N TYR A 83 0.50 -10.95 7.97
CA TYR A 83 0.78 -11.39 9.35
C TYR A 83 0.48 -10.32 10.42
N CYS A 84 -0.02 -9.15 10.04
CA CYS A 84 -0.39 -8.06 10.95
C CYS A 84 -1.89 -7.81 10.88
#